data_AF-A0A127PB46-F1
#
_entry.id   AF-A0A127PB46-F1
#
_cell.length_a   1.000
_cell.length_b   1.000
_cell.length_c   1.000
_cell.angle_alpha   90.00
_cell.angle_beta   90.00
_cell.angle_gamma   90.00
#
_symmetry.space_group_name_H-M   'P 1'
#
loop_
_entity.id
_entity.type
_entity.pdbx_description
1 polymer ?
#
loop_
_entity_poly.entity_id
_entity_poly.type
_entity_poly.pdbx_seq_one_letter_code
_entity_poly.pdbx_strand_id
1 'polypeptide(L)'
;MRSAFILLYDASQLADDDRDRFLACLGESELLRYRRFLRPLRQREFLLGRILLRFAVAHLAGVAFDVVQVAERKNQAPLVQLAVGGAALPFFSLSHSRGWVACAASVDTALGLDAETLDAERDVDAIGRAAFSEAESNWLSSRPAEDKAADFYALWSSKEALFKLMSVQGYGSSPAPEHVAAGARLRSGQDWHARTWTQQGLVITLCSRERLQSVARICLLGAAPSAWRLQLDSRRP
;
A
#
# COMPACT_ATOMS: atom_id res chain seq x y z
N MET A 1 -4.72 5.08 20.85
CA MET A 1 -4.74 6.20 19.87
C MET A 1 -4.56 5.58 18.50
N ARG A 2 -5.50 5.76 17.55
CA ARG A 2 -5.45 5.07 16.25
C ARG A 2 -4.22 5.51 15.46
N SER A 3 -3.37 4.56 15.09
CA SER A 3 -2.12 4.82 14.38
C SER A 3 -1.90 3.75 13.33
N ALA A 4 -1.13 4.10 12.30
CA ALA A 4 -0.68 3.15 11.29
C ALA A 4 0.80 3.37 11.03
N PHE A 5 1.44 2.39 10.43
CA PHE A 5 2.72 2.58 9.77
C PHE A 5 2.65 2.10 8.32
N ILE A 6 3.53 2.66 7.50
CA ILE A 6 3.76 2.27 6.11
C ILE A 6 5.22 1.87 6.00
N LEU A 7 5.46 0.60 5.69
CA LEU A 7 6.78 0.09 5.32
C LEU A 7 6.98 0.31 3.84
N LEU A 8 8.14 0.84 3.46
CA LEU A 8 8.55 1.05 2.07
C LEU A 8 9.86 0.30 1.84
N TYR A 9 9.96 -0.42 0.73
CA TYR A 9 11.17 -1.12 0.32
C TYR A 9 11.35 -0.99 -1.19
N ASP A 10 12.57 -0.67 -1.64
CA ASP A 10 12.94 -0.65 -3.05
C ASP A 10 13.41 -2.05 -3.46
N ALA A 11 12.56 -2.76 -4.22
CA ALA A 11 12.80 -4.13 -4.67
C ALA A 11 14.01 -4.27 -5.59
N SER A 12 14.53 -3.18 -6.17
CA SER A 12 15.77 -3.22 -6.94
C SER A 12 16.99 -3.50 -6.04
N GLN A 13 16.90 -3.15 -4.76
CA GLN A 13 17.98 -3.31 -3.77
C GLN A 13 17.99 -4.70 -3.10
N LEU A 14 17.02 -5.57 -3.42
CA LEU A 14 16.98 -6.93 -2.90
C LEU A 14 18.14 -7.76 -3.49
N ALA A 15 19.06 -8.19 -2.61
CA ALA A 15 20.14 -9.10 -2.97
C ALA A 15 19.59 -10.50 -3.30
N ASP A 16 20.28 -11.24 -4.17
CA ASP A 16 19.81 -12.55 -4.62
C ASP A 16 19.83 -13.61 -3.49
N ASP A 17 20.79 -13.55 -2.57
CA ASP A 17 20.80 -14.44 -1.39
C ASP A 17 19.57 -14.21 -0.51
N ASP A 18 19.16 -12.95 -0.32
CA ASP A 18 17.96 -12.61 0.46
C ASP A 18 16.68 -12.99 -0.27
N ARG A 19 16.66 -12.84 -1.60
CA ARG A 19 15.57 -13.32 -2.44
C ARG A 19 15.35 -14.82 -2.22
N ASP A 20 16.40 -15.63 -2.22
CA ASP A 20 16.28 -17.08 -2.07
C ASP A 20 15.80 -17.47 -0.66
N ARG A 21 16.26 -16.76 0.38
CA ARG A 21 15.76 -16.90 1.74
C ARG A 21 14.28 -16.52 1.86
N PHE A 22 13.87 -15.43 1.22
CA PHE A 22 12.47 -14.99 1.20
C PHE A 22 11.58 -15.94 0.41
N LEU A 23 12.09 -16.54 -0.67
CA LEU A 23 11.36 -17.55 -1.44
C LEU A 23 11.02 -18.77 -0.60
N ALA A 24 11.94 -19.17 0.30
CA ALA A 24 11.70 -20.26 1.24
C ALA A 24 10.57 -19.97 2.26
N CYS A 25 10.17 -18.71 2.42
CA CYS A 25 9.06 -18.32 3.31
C CYS A 25 7.68 -18.36 2.63
N LEU A 26 7.61 -18.49 1.30
CA LEU A 26 6.33 -18.49 0.59
C LEU A 26 5.62 -19.83 0.72
N GLY A 27 4.31 -19.79 0.94
CA GLY A 27 3.45 -20.96 0.81
C GLY A 27 3.19 -21.33 -0.65
N GLU A 28 2.52 -22.46 -0.87
CA GLU A 28 2.29 -23.03 -2.21
C GLU A 28 1.57 -22.06 -3.16
N SER A 29 0.45 -21.46 -2.72
CA SER A 29 -0.33 -20.55 -3.55
C SER A 29 0.44 -19.27 -3.95
N GLU A 30 1.32 -18.79 -3.06
CA GLU A 30 2.19 -17.65 -3.32
C GLU A 30 3.29 -18.02 -4.29
N LEU A 31 3.91 -19.20 -4.13
CA LEU A 31 4.96 -19.68 -5.01
C LEU A 31 4.44 -19.90 -6.45
N LEU A 32 3.21 -20.43 -6.57
CA LEU A 32 2.52 -20.55 -7.86
C LEU A 32 2.28 -19.18 -8.50
N ARG A 33 1.85 -18.17 -7.73
CA ARG A 33 1.64 -16.82 -8.26
C ARG A 33 2.97 -16.13 -8.61
N TYR A 34 3.99 -16.29 -7.78
CA TYR A 34 5.34 -15.75 -8.01
C TYR A 34 5.90 -16.22 -9.36
N ARG A 35 5.83 -17.53 -9.64
CA ARG A 35 6.35 -18.14 -10.87
C ARG A 35 5.64 -17.67 -12.15
N ARG A 36 4.43 -17.10 -12.05
CA ARG A 36 3.68 -16.58 -13.21
C ARG A 36 4.16 -15.22 -13.70
N PHE A 37 4.91 -14.47 -12.89
CA PHE A 37 5.44 -13.19 -13.33
C PHE A 37 6.63 -13.40 -14.26
N LEU A 38 6.55 -12.83 -15.46
CA LEU A 38 7.60 -12.94 -16.48
C LEU A 38 8.75 -11.94 -16.27
N ARG A 39 8.45 -10.78 -15.67
CA ARG A 39 9.43 -9.72 -15.44
C ARG A 39 10.13 -9.94 -14.08
N PRO A 40 11.47 -10.00 -14.01
CA PRO A 40 12.18 -10.21 -12.75
C PRO A 40 11.89 -9.16 -11.67
N LEU A 41 11.79 -7.87 -12.04
CA LEU A 41 11.41 -6.82 -11.10
C LEU A 41 10.04 -7.10 -10.48
N ARG A 42 9.09 -7.58 -11.28
CA ARG A 42 7.74 -7.89 -10.83
C ARG A 42 7.70 -9.08 -9.86
N GLN A 43 8.56 -10.08 -10.10
CA GLN A 43 8.78 -11.18 -9.16
C GLN A 43 9.30 -10.67 -7.81
N ARG A 44 10.33 -9.79 -7.83
CA ARG A 44 10.90 -9.18 -6.61
C ARG A 44 9.86 -8.34 -5.85
N GLU A 45 9.09 -7.50 -6.55
CA GLU A 45 8.01 -6.71 -5.95
C GLU A 45 6.97 -7.60 -5.26
N PHE A 46 6.53 -8.67 -5.92
CA PHE A 46 5.56 -9.61 -5.35
C PHE A 46 6.11 -10.31 -4.10
N LEU A 47 7.33 -10.84 -4.21
CA LEU A 47 8.01 -11.52 -3.11
C LEU A 47 8.11 -10.60 -1.89
N LEU A 48 8.68 -9.41 -2.06
CA LEU A 48 8.80 -8.43 -0.98
C LEU A 48 7.43 -8.02 -0.41
N GLY A 49 6.41 -7.88 -1.24
CA GLY A 49 5.07 -7.58 -0.76
C GLY A 49 4.55 -8.61 0.25
N ARG A 50 4.89 -9.89 0.07
CA ARG A 50 4.52 -10.97 0.98
C ARG A 50 5.37 -11.04 2.23
N ILE A 51 6.66 -10.73 2.13
CA ILE A 51 7.55 -10.68 3.28
C ILE A 51 7.22 -9.47 4.17
N LEU A 52 7.00 -8.29 3.58
CA LEU A 52 6.57 -7.10 4.29
C LEU A 52 5.22 -7.29 4.97
N LEU A 53 4.27 -7.96 4.29
CA LEU A 53 2.97 -8.31 4.87
C LEU A 53 3.13 -9.18 6.13
N ARG A 54 3.86 -10.31 6.02
CA ARG A 54 4.12 -11.19 7.17
C ARG A 54 4.78 -10.44 8.32
N PHE A 55 5.79 -9.63 7.99
CA PHE A 55 6.52 -8.86 8.98
C PHE A 55 5.63 -7.83 9.70
N ALA A 56 4.84 -7.06 8.96
CA ALA A 56 3.94 -6.06 9.53
C ALA A 56 2.87 -6.70 10.43
N VAL A 57 2.26 -7.79 9.97
CA VAL A 57 1.25 -8.54 10.72
C VAL A 57 1.86 -9.17 11.97
N ALA A 58 3.00 -9.86 11.85
CA ALA A 58 3.68 -10.48 12.99
C ALA A 58 4.07 -9.45 14.06
N HIS A 59 4.57 -8.28 13.63
CA HIS A 59 4.94 -7.19 14.52
C HIS A 59 3.74 -6.65 15.30
N LEU A 60 2.63 -6.35 14.62
CA LEU A 60 1.43 -5.79 15.27
C LEU A 60 0.66 -6.81 16.12
N ALA A 61 0.62 -8.07 15.69
CA ALA A 61 -0.03 -9.14 16.43
C ALA A 61 0.82 -9.70 17.59
N GLY A 62 2.10 -9.30 17.68
CA GLY A 62 3.02 -9.79 18.71
C GLY A 62 3.36 -11.28 18.59
N VAL A 63 3.38 -11.80 17.36
CA VAL A 63 3.66 -13.22 17.07
C VAL A 63 4.97 -13.39 16.30
N ALA A 64 5.45 -14.62 16.19
CA ALA A 64 6.59 -14.95 15.35
C ALA A 64 6.26 -14.81 13.85
N PHE A 65 7.27 -14.56 13.03
CA PHE A 65 7.10 -14.30 11.59
C PHE A 65 6.53 -15.50 10.82
N ASP A 66 6.96 -16.71 11.19
CA ASP A 66 6.56 -18.00 10.63
C ASP A 66 5.13 -18.44 11.01
N VAL A 67 4.56 -17.83 12.06
CA VAL A 67 3.15 -18.04 12.44
C VAL A 67 2.17 -17.39 11.46
N VAL A 68 2.62 -16.40 10.68
CA VAL A 68 1.76 -15.68 9.72
C VAL A 68 1.67 -16.46 8.41
N GLN A 69 0.51 -17.06 8.19
CA GLN A 69 0.19 -17.82 6.98
C GLN A 69 -0.53 -16.92 5.97
N VAL A 70 -0.12 -17.01 4.70
CA VAL A 70 -0.66 -16.17 3.62
C VAL A 70 -1.12 -17.08 2.48
N ALA A 71 -2.32 -16.84 1.97
CA ALA A 71 -2.86 -17.56 0.82
C ALA A 71 -3.35 -16.59 -0.27
N GLU A 72 -2.99 -16.88 -1.51
CA GLU A 72 -3.39 -16.08 -2.67
C GLU A 72 -4.85 -16.32 -3.04
N ARG A 73 -5.56 -15.23 -3.34
CA ARG A 73 -6.94 -15.27 -3.82
C ARG A 73 -7.05 -14.58 -5.17
N LYS A 74 -7.87 -15.14 -6.06
CA LYS A 74 -8.10 -14.54 -7.39
C LYS A 74 -8.85 -13.21 -7.22
N ASN A 75 -8.31 -12.14 -7.81
CA ASN A 75 -8.89 -10.80 -7.83
C ASN A 75 -9.23 -10.20 -6.46
N GLN A 76 -8.51 -10.62 -5.40
CA GLN A 76 -8.72 -10.15 -4.03
C GLN A 76 -7.37 -9.94 -3.34
N ALA A 77 -7.38 -9.20 -2.23
CA ALA A 77 -6.26 -9.16 -1.30
C ALA A 77 -5.91 -10.59 -0.83
N PRO A 78 -4.64 -10.89 -0.49
CA PRO A 78 -4.29 -12.19 0.07
C PRO A 78 -5.07 -12.45 1.36
N LEU A 79 -5.39 -13.71 1.62
CA LEU A 79 -5.93 -14.14 2.92
C LEU A 79 -4.76 -14.29 3.88
N VAL A 80 -4.89 -13.74 5.09
CA VAL A 80 -3.90 -13.88 6.16
C VAL A 80 -4.53 -14.58 7.34
N GLN A 81 -3.82 -15.56 7.90
CA GLN A 81 -4.23 -16.32 9.07
C GLN A 81 -3.07 -16.38 10.06
N LEU A 82 -3.40 -16.34 11.35
CA LEU A 82 -2.44 -16.57 12.43
C LEU A 82 -2.62 -18.01 12.91
N ALA A 83 -1.56 -18.80 12.89
CA ALA A 83 -1.58 -20.19 13.36
C ALA A 83 -1.69 -20.32 14.90
N VAL A 84 -1.90 -19.21 15.61
CA VAL A 84 -2.07 -19.15 17.07
C VAL A 84 -3.45 -18.57 17.37
N GLY A 85 -4.25 -19.31 18.15
CA GLY A 85 -5.59 -18.86 18.55
C GLY A 85 -5.56 -17.65 19.47
N GLY A 86 -6.51 -16.72 19.30
CA GLY A 86 -6.75 -15.61 20.21
C GLY A 86 -6.08 -14.27 19.85
N ALA A 87 -5.14 -14.24 18.91
CA ALA A 87 -4.57 -12.98 18.41
C ALA A 87 -5.50 -12.33 17.38
N ALA A 88 -5.81 -11.04 17.56
CA ALA A 88 -6.57 -10.28 16.58
C ALA A 88 -5.71 -10.00 15.34
N LEU A 89 -6.26 -10.25 14.15
CA LEU A 89 -5.57 -9.97 12.90
C LEU A 89 -5.54 -8.45 12.64
N PRO A 90 -4.37 -7.82 12.50
CA PRO A 90 -4.26 -6.42 12.14
C PRO A 90 -4.81 -6.17 10.72
N PHE A 91 -5.28 -4.95 10.48
CA PHE A 91 -5.61 -4.47 9.15
C PHE A 91 -4.34 -4.16 8.37
N PHE A 92 -4.35 -4.41 7.07
CA PHE A 92 -3.22 -4.12 6.20
C PHE A 92 -3.67 -3.76 4.78
N SER A 93 -2.79 -3.11 4.03
CA SER A 93 -2.96 -2.87 2.60
C SER A 93 -1.61 -2.81 1.90
N LEU A 94 -1.53 -3.36 0.69
CA LEU A 94 -0.31 -3.46 -0.10
C LEU A 94 -0.40 -2.57 -1.34
N SER A 95 0.71 -1.95 -1.72
CA SER A 95 0.89 -1.37 -3.05
C SER A 95 2.30 -1.57 -3.56
N HIS A 96 2.50 -1.39 -4.85
CA HIS A 96 3.82 -1.38 -5.47
C HIS A 96 3.79 -0.50 -6.72
N SER A 97 4.91 0.14 -7.06
CA SER A 97 5.03 0.87 -8.32
C SER A 97 6.50 1.04 -8.67
N ARG A 98 6.89 0.57 -9.87
CA ARG A 98 8.25 0.69 -10.44
C ARG A 98 9.38 0.35 -9.45
N GLY A 99 9.32 -0.83 -8.84
CA GLY A 99 10.32 -1.32 -7.89
C GLY A 99 10.01 -0.98 -6.44
N TRP A 100 9.26 0.08 -6.14
CA TRP A 100 8.81 0.33 -4.78
C TRP A 100 7.73 -0.67 -4.37
N VAL A 101 7.85 -1.19 -3.16
CA VAL A 101 6.83 -2.01 -2.49
C VAL A 101 6.46 -1.34 -1.18
N ALA A 102 5.17 -1.22 -0.93
CA ALA A 102 4.61 -0.57 0.24
C ALA A 102 3.64 -1.49 0.97
N CYS A 103 3.73 -1.55 2.30
CA CYS A 103 2.80 -2.26 3.17
C CYS A 103 2.37 -1.36 4.32
N ALA A 104 1.09 -1.02 4.36
CA ALA A 104 0.49 -0.31 5.48
C ALA A 104 -0.14 -1.30 6.44
N ALA A 105 -0.05 -1.03 7.74
CA ALA A 105 -0.72 -1.84 8.76
C ALA A 105 -1.22 -1.01 9.94
N SER A 106 -2.32 -1.45 10.55
CA SER A 106 -2.94 -0.88 11.74
C SER A 106 -3.59 -1.98 12.57
N VAL A 107 -3.64 -1.80 13.89
CA VAL A 107 -4.30 -2.73 14.81
C VAL A 107 -5.82 -2.62 14.73
N ASP A 108 -6.36 -1.42 14.55
CA ASP A 108 -7.76 -1.10 14.90
C ASP A 108 -8.55 -0.33 13.84
N THR A 109 -7.98 -0.10 12.66
CA THR A 109 -8.69 0.57 11.56
C THR A 109 -8.38 -0.05 10.20
N ALA A 110 -9.42 -0.21 9.38
CA ALA A 110 -9.27 -0.66 8.00
C ALA A 110 -8.48 0.35 7.18
N LEU A 111 -7.63 -0.16 6.28
CA LEU A 111 -6.71 0.63 5.48
C LEU A 111 -6.84 0.30 4.00
N GLY A 112 -6.62 1.31 3.17
CA GLY A 112 -6.33 1.17 1.74
C GLY A 112 -5.08 1.98 1.42
N LEU A 113 -4.07 1.33 0.83
CA LEU A 113 -2.80 1.96 0.51
C LEU A 113 -2.59 1.97 -0.98
N ASP A 114 -2.15 3.11 -1.49
CA ASP A 114 -1.61 3.19 -2.83
C ASP A 114 -0.30 3.99 -2.86
N ALA A 115 0.55 3.64 -3.82
CA ALA A 115 1.88 4.19 -3.96
C ALA A 115 2.25 4.18 -5.44
N GLU A 116 2.46 5.36 -6.02
CA GLU A 116 2.70 5.53 -7.45
C GLU A 116 3.97 6.33 -7.71
N THR A 117 4.82 5.80 -8.59
CA THR A 117 6.02 6.52 -9.01
C THR A 117 5.63 7.60 -10.01
N LEU A 118 5.86 8.85 -9.62
CA LEU A 118 5.61 10.03 -10.45
C LEU A 118 6.45 9.94 -11.72
N ASP A 119 5.78 10.09 -12.84
CA ASP A 119 6.37 10.12 -14.17
C ASP A 119 5.74 11.29 -14.93
N ALA A 120 6.55 12.35 -15.07
CA ALA A 120 6.15 13.63 -15.64
C ALA A 120 6.06 13.59 -17.18
N GLU A 121 6.54 12.53 -17.83
CA GLU A 121 6.49 12.41 -19.29
C GLU A 121 5.13 11.87 -19.77
N ARG A 122 4.29 11.36 -18.86
CA ARG A 122 2.96 10.86 -19.21
C ARG A 122 1.99 11.98 -19.55
N ASP A 123 1.14 11.74 -20.55
CA ASP A 123 -0.04 12.55 -20.82
C ASP A 123 -1.11 12.30 -19.73
N VAL A 124 -0.92 12.96 -18.59
CA VAL A 124 -1.81 12.86 -17.43
C VAL A 124 -3.20 13.43 -17.69
N ASP A 125 -3.34 14.35 -18.64
CA ASP A 125 -4.65 14.88 -19.05
C ASP A 125 -5.45 13.80 -19.81
N ALA A 126 -4.82 13.09 -20.75
CA ALA A 126 -5.47 12.00 -21.48
C ALA A 126 -5.86 10.83 -20.57
N ILE A 127 -4.97 10.43 -19.66
CA ILE A 127 -5.26 9.37 -18.69
C ILE A 127 -6.36 9.82 -17.72
N GLY A 128 -6.29 11.07 -17.23
CA GLY A 128 -7.31 11.66 -16.36
C GLY A 128 -8.70 11.61 -16.99
N ARG A 129 -8.85 12.05 -18.25
CA ARG A 129 -10.14 12.01 -18.96
C ARG A 129 -10.74 10.60 -19.09
N ALA A 130 -9.91 9.56 -19.13
CA ALA A 130 -10.37 8.18 -19.25
C ALA A 130 -10.73 7.53 -17.91
N ALA A 131 -10.20 8.05 -16.78
CA ALA A 131 -10.28 7.40 -15.48
C ALA A 131 -11.02 8.20 -14.40
N PHE A 132 -11.11 9.52 -14.54
CA PHE A 132 -11.69 10.42 -13.55
C PHE A 132 -13.11 10.84 -13.93
N SER A 133 -13.89 11.28 -12.94
CA SER A 133 -15.18 11.92 -13.21
C SER A 133 -14.98 13.25 -13.95
N GLU A 134 -16.06 13.82 -14.47
CA GLU A 134 -16.02 15.13 -15.13
C GLU A 134 -15.51 16.21 -14.15
N ALA A 135 -16.00 16.22 -12.91
CA ALA A 135 -15.57 17.18 -11.88
C ALA A 135 -14.07 17.05 -11.57
N GLU A 136 -13.58 15.81 -11.45
CA GLU A 136 -12.17 15.50 -11.20
C GLU A 136 -11.27 15.86 -12.39
N SER A 137 -11.73 15.59 -13.62
CA SER A 137 -11.02 15.93 -14.85
C SER A 137 -10.93 17.45 -15.07
N ASN A 138 -12.01 18.18 -14.78
CA ASN A 138 -12.05 19.64 -14.84
C ASN A 138 -11.13 20.25 -13.78
N TRP A 139 -11.14 19.70 -12.57
CA TRP A 139 -10.21 20.10 -11.53
C TRP A 139 -8.75 19.92 -11.97
N LEU A 140 -8.39 18.75 -12.51
CA LEU A 140 -7.03 18.49 -12.98
C LEU A 140 -6.64 19.42 -14.14
N SER A 141 -7.54 19.64 -15.09
CA SER A 141 -7.31 20.50 -16.26
C SER A 141 -7.07 21.95 -15.86
N SER A 142 -7.65 22.40 -14.74
CA SER A 142 -7.47 23.74 -14.19
C SER A 142 -6.11 23.96 -13.50
N ARG A 143 -5.34 22.89 -13.24
CA ARG A 143 -4.07 22.97 -12.52
C ARG A 143 -2.96 23.55 -13.40
N PRO A 144 -2.04 24.36 -12.82
CA PRO A 144 -0.83 24.81 -13.52
C PRO A 144 -0.06 23.63 -14.11
N ALA A 145 0.56 23.84 -15.27
CA ALA A 145 1.27 22.76 -15.98
C ALA A 145 2.38 22.12 -15.12
N GLU A 146 3.07 22.92 -14.30
CA GLU A 146 4.12 22.45 -13.38
C GLU A 146 3.61 21.53 -12.26
N ASP A 147 2.38 21.74 -11.78
CA ASP A 147 1.78 20.97 -10.69
C ASP A 147 0.97 19.77 -11.20
N LYS A 148 0.56 19.81 -12.47
CA LYS A 148 -0.45 18.93 -13.04
C LYS A 148 -0.11 17.44 -12.89
N ALA A 149 1.15 17.05 -13.16
CA ALA A 149 1.56 15.66 -12.98
C ALA A 149 1.46 15.23 -11.51
N ALA A 150 1.95 16.04 -10.58
CA ALA A 150 1.89 15.74 -9.15
C ALA A 150 0.44 15.65 -8.65
N ASP A 151 -0.43 16.56 -9.09
CA ASP A 151 -1.86 16.56 -8.75
C ASP A 151 -2.60 15.37 -9.36
N PHE A 152 -2.27 14.96 -10.59
CA PHE A 152 -2.78 13.74 -11.21
C PHE A 152 -2.45 12.52 -10.35
N TYR A 153 -1.18 12.30 -10.01
CA TYR A 153 -0.78 11.11 -9.23
C TYR A 153 -1.35 11.16 -7.81
N ALA A 154 -1.49 12.35 -7.21
CA ALA A 154 -2.12 12.50 -5.90
C ALA A 154 -3.61 12.11 -5.94
N LEU A 155 -4.34 12.52 -6.97
CA LEU A 155 -5.74 12.17 -7.18
C LEU A 155 -5.89 10.68 -7.51
N TRP A 156 -5.13 10.17 -8.48
CA TRP A 156 -5.08 8.77 -8.87
C TRP A 156 -4.84 7.86 -7.66
N SER A 157 -3.77 8.16 -6.91
CA SER A 157 -3.38 7.35 -5.76
C SER A 157 -4.43 7.39 -4.65
N SER A 158 -5.14 8.52 -4.48
CA SER A 158 -6.24 8.61 -3.52
C SER A 158 -7.42 7.72 -3.92
N LYS A 159 -7.79 7.71 -5.21
CA LYS A 159 -8.86 6.85 -5.73
C LYS A 159 -8.53 5.37 -5.58
N GLU A 160 -7.32 4.96 -5.95
CA GLU A 160 -6.85 3.57 -5.81
C GLU A 160 -6.77 3.14 -4.33
N ALA A 161 -6.25 4.01 -3.45
CA ALA A 161 -6.21 3.76 -2.02
C ALA A 161 -7.63 3.62 -1.45
N LEU A 162 -8.57 4.47 -1.85
CA LEU A 162 -9.95 4.37 -1.39
C LEU A 162 -10.65 3.12 -1.92
N PHE A 163 -10.45 2.76 -3.18
CA PHE A 163 -10.95 1.51 -3.75
C PHE A 163 -10.47 0.28 -2.96
N LYS A 164 -9.19 0.25 -2.59
CA LYS A 164 -8.63 -0.82 -1.74
C LYS A 164 -9.24 -0.84 -0.34
N LEU A 165 -9.48 0.33 0.28
CA LEU A 165 -10.15 0.43 1.57
C LEU A 165 -11.57 -0.14 1.50
N MET A 166 -12.33 0.23 0.46
CA MET A 166 -13.72 -0.22 0.29
C MET A 166 -13.84 -1.70 -0.08
N SER A 167 -12.77 -2.29 -0.63
CA SER A 167 -12.69 -3.72 -0.90
C SER A 167 -12.45 -4.56 0.36
N VAL A 168 -12.19 -3.93 1.52
CA VAL A 168 -12.10 -4.63 2.81
C VAL A 168 -13.49 -5.15 3.18
N GLN A 169 -13.56 -6.41 3.65
CA GLN A 169 -14.84 -7.01 4.06
C GLN A 169 -15.55 -6.15 5.10
N GLY A 170 -16.86 -5.93 4.91
CA GLY A 170 -17.69 -5.13 5.80
C GLY A 170 -17.87 -3.66 5.40
N TYR A 171 -17.26 -3.19 4.30
CA TYR A 171 -17.49 -1.83 3.76
C TYR A 171 -18.72 -1.72 2.83
N GLY A 172 -19.25 -2.84 2.35
CA GLY A 172 -20.33 -2.87 1.35
C GLY A 172 -19.85 -2.49 -0.05
N SER A 173 -20.69 -2.75 -1.07
CA SER A 173 -20.39 -2.49 -2.48
C SER A 173 -20.80 -1.09 -2.94
N SER A 174 -20.50 -0.06 -2.15
CA SER A 174 -20.77 1.32 -2.57
C SER A 174 -19.78 1.74 -3.66
N PRO A 175 -20.19 2.56 -4.65
CA PRO A 175 -19.25 3.19 -5.56
C PRO A 175 -18.29 4.09 -4.79
N ALA A 176 -17.02 4.12 -5.20
CA ALA A 176 -16.03 4.99 -4.56
C ALA A 176 -16.45 6.45 -4.68
N PRO A 177 -16.49 7.21 -3.56
CA PRO A 177 -16.93 8.60 -3.59
C PRO A 177 -16.00 9.47 -4.44
N GLU A 178 -16.55 10.56 -4.96
CA GLU A 178 -15.75 11.56 -5.66
C GLU A 178 -14.68 12.13 -4.74
N HIS A 179 -13.49 12.36 -5.30
CA HIS A 179 -12.37 12.95 -4.56
C HIS A 179 -12.22 14.44 -4.80
N VAL A 180 -13.12 15.05 -5.57
CA VAL A 180 -13.15 16.48 -5.84
C VAL A 180 -14.55 17.00 -5.60
N ALA A 181 -14.66 18.07 -4.83
CA ALA A 181 -15.91 18.82 -4.68
C ALA A 181 -15.59 20.31 -4.58
N ALA A 182 -16.44 21.14 -5.18
CA ALA A 182 -16.28 22.60 -5.19
C ALA A 182 -14.87 23.08 -5.61
N GLY A 183 -14.26 22.40 -6.59
CA GLY A 183 -12.93 22.75 -7.12
C GLY A 183 -11.75 22.39 -6.20
N ALA A 184 -11.95 21.57 -5.16
CA ALA A 184 -10.89 21.15 -4.25
C ALA A 184 -10.85 19.62 -4.10
N ARG A 185 -9.63 19.08 -3.98
CA ARG A 185 -9.44 17.66 -3.65
C ARG A 185 -9.83 17.39 -2.19
N LEU A 186 -10.77 16.48 -2.01
CA LEU A 186 -11.22 15.98 -0.72
C LEU A 186 -10.14 15.10 -0.08
N ARG A 187 -10.00 15.23 1.25
CA ARG A 187 -9.09 14.41 2.06
C ARG A 187 -9.83 13.54 3.07
N SER A 188 -11.15 13.58 3.05
CA SER A 188 -12.03 12.76 3.88
C SER A 188 -13.46 12.88 3.39
N GLY A 189 -14.27 11.91 3.76
CA GLY A 189 -15.72 11.93 3.60
C GLY A 189 -16.37 11.07 4.67
N GLN A 190 -17.58 10.58 4.40
CA GLN A 190 -18.25 9.64 5.29
C GLN A 190 -17.49 8.31 5.31
N ASP A 191 -17.05 7.90 6.50
CA ASP A 191 -16.34 6.63 6.73
C ASP A 191 -15.01 6.47 5.95
N TRP A 192 -14.34 7.57 5.59
CA TRP A 192 -12.98 7.52 5.07
C TRP A 192 -12.18 8.79 5.31
N HIS A 193 -10.87 8.64 5.47
CA HIS A 193 -9.88 9.70 5.56
C HIS A 193 -8.68 9.36 4.71
N ALA A 194 -8.16 10.31 3.94
CA ALA A 194 -6.98 10.15 3.11
C ALA A 194 -5.84 11.07 3.57
N ARG A 195 -4.62 10.53 3.54
CA ARG A 195 -3.39 11.28 3.71
C ARG A 195 -2.46 10.93 2.56
N THR A 196 -2.00 11.95 1.82
CA THR A 196 -1.07 11.80 0.71
C THR A 196 0.27 12.41 1.07
N TRP A 197 1.35 11.77 0.66
CA TRP A 197 2.70 12.28 0.77
C TRP A 197 3.49 12.02 -0.50
N THR A 198 4.53 12.81 -0.70
CA THR A 198 5.54 12.56 -1.74
C THR A 198 6.89 12.30 -1.08
N GLN A 199 7.56 11.22 -1.47
CA GLN A 199 8.90 10.88 -0.98
C GLN A 199 9.65 10.12 -2.08
N GLN A 200 10.87 10.57 -2.43
CA GLN A 200 11.73 9.91 -3.43
C GLN A 200 11.03 9.65 -4.79
N GLY A 201 10.23 10.61 -5.26
CA GLY A 201 9.45 10.48 -6.50
C GLY A 201 8.23 9.56 -6.40
N LEU A 202 7.94 9.01 -5.21
CA LEU A 202 6.76 8.19 -4.95
C LEU A 202 5.66 9.02 -4.30
N VAL A 203 4.48 9.04 -4.91
CA VAL A 203 3.24 9.57 -4.33
C VAL A 203 2.56 8.45 -3.58
N ILE A 204 2.43 8.58 -2.26
CA ILE A 204 1.88 7.55 -1.37
C ILE A 204 0.59 8.10 -0.79
N THR A 205 -0.52 7.39 -0.98
CA THR A 205 -1.79 7.71 -0.30
C THR A 205 -2.23 6.57 0.60
N LEU A 206 -2.52 6.90 1.86
CA LEU A 206 -3.18 6.01 2.80
C LEU A 206 -4.61 6.51 3.05
N CYS A 207 -5.58 5.69 2.71
CA CYS A 207 -6.97 5.82 3.12
C CYS A 207 -7.21 4.95 4.37
N SER A 208 -7.94 5.48 5.34
CA SER A 208 -8.36 4.75 6.54
C SER A 208 -9.83 4.97 6.84
N ARG A 209 -10.47 4.01 7.50
CA ARG A 209 -11.87 4.13 7.91
C ARG A 209 -12.07 5.25 8.92
N GLU A 210 -11.35 5.15 10.02
CA GLU A 210 -11.34 6.14 11.06
C GLU A 210 -10.13 7.06 10.90
N ARG A 211 -10.25 8.30 11.40
CA ARG A 211 -9.15 9.25 11.37
C ARG A 211 -7.95 8.73 12.17
N LEU A 212 -6.83 8.56 11.48
CA LEU A 212 -5.54 8.23 12.09
C LEU A 212 -4.93 9.47 12.76
N GLN A 213 -4.45 9.29 13.99
CA GLN A 213 -3.75 10.32 14.75
C GLN A 213 -2.29 10.45 14.28
N SER A 214 -1.64 9.32 14.00
CA SER A 214 -0.27 9.28 13.49
C SER A 214 -0.14 8.24 12.38
N VAL A 215 0.78 8.52 11.44
CA VAL A 215 1.20 7.57 10.40
C VAL A 215 2.71 7.64 10.30
N ALA A 216 3.39 6.57 10.72
CA ALA A 216 4.83 6.43 10.51
C ALA A 216 5.11 5.94 9.09
N ARG A 217 6.08 6.54 8.40
CA ARG A 217 6.53 6.09 7.06
C ARG A 217 7.98 5.68 7.16
N ILE A 218 8.25 4.41 6.94
CA ILE A 218 9.53 3.79 7.25
C ILE A 218 10.07 3.16 5.98
N CYS A 219 11.06 3.83 5.38
CA CYS A 219 11.89 3.22 4.35
C CYS A 219 12.82 2.23 5.03
N LEU A 220 12.58 0.94 4.78
CA LEU A 220 13.36 -0.15 5.34
C LEU A 220 14.64 -0.32 4.55
N LEU A 221 15.73 -0.50 5.27
CA LEU A 221 17.03 -0.86 4.73
C LEU A 221 17.41 -2.27 5.20
N GLY A 222 18.28 -2.93 4.45
CA GLY A 222 18.85 -4.22 4.84
C GLY A 222 18.01 -5.43 4.46
N ALA A 223 18.57 -6.58 4.81
CA ALA A 223 18.35 -7.87 4.18
C ALA A 223 17.27 -8.75 4.83
N ALA A 224 16.83 -8.44 6.06
CA ALA A 224 16.04 -9.39 6.84
C ALA A 224 15.02 -8.71 7.80
N PRO A 225 13.93 -9.42 8.15
CA PRO A 225 12.96 -8.98 9.15
C PRO A 225 13.56 -8.56 10.51
N SER A 226 14.66 -9.17 10.94
CA SER A 226 15.35 -8.79 12.19
C SER A 226 15.96 -7.37 12.11
N ALA A 227 16.62 -7.03 11.00
CA ALA A 227 17.16 -5.70 10.76
C ALA A 227 16.06 -4.65 10.63
N TRP A 228 14.92 -5.02 10.05
CA TRP A 228 13.76 -4.14 9.93
C TRP A 228 13.09 -3.88 11.28
N ARG A 229 13.06 -4.88 12.17
CA ARG A 229 12.53 -4.72 13.55
C ARG A 229 13.30 -3.65 14.32
N LEU A 230 14.63 -3.69 14.27
CA LEU A 230 15.48 -2.68 14.90
C LEU A 230 15.17 -1.26 14.37
N GLN A 231 14.94 -1.12 13.07
CA GLN A 231 14.58 0.18 12.48
C GLN A 231 13.22 0.69 12.93
N LEU A 232 12.21 -0.18 13.03
CA LEU A 232 10.89 0.18 13.55
C LEU A 232 10.97 0.65 15.00
N ASP A 233 11.70 -0.07 15.85
CA ASP A 233 11.79 0.23 17.28
C ASP A 233 12.61 1.51 17.54
N SER A 234 13.63 1.79 16.72
CA SER A 234 14.41 3.04 16.78
C SER A 234 13.65 4.30 16.35
N ARG A 235 12.53 4.14 15.64
CA ARG A 235 11.72 5.24 15.09
C ARG A 235 10.41 5.46 15.85
N ARG A 236 10.19 4.77 16.96
CA ARG A 236 9.07 5.08 17.86
C ARG A 236 9.33 6.46 18.49
N PRO A 237 8.40 7.42 18.35
CA PRO A 237 8.49 8.71 19.03
C PRO A 237 8.40 8.56 20.55
#